data_AF-A0A4P7JPI5-F1
#
_entry.id   AF-A0A4P7JPI5-F1
#
_cell.length_a   1.000
_cell.length_b   1.000
_cell.length_c   1.000
_cell.angle_alpha   90.00
_cell.angle_beta   90.00
_cell.angle_gamma   90.00
#
_symmetry.space_group_name_H-M   'P 1'
#
loop_
_entity.id
_entity.type
_entity.pdbx_description
1 polymer ?
#
loop_
_entity_poly.entity_id
_entity_poly.type
_entity_poly.pdbx_seq_one_letter_code
_entity_poly.pdbx_strand_id
1 'polypeptide(L)'
;MKVLNILLTALFCIFAALGLASIILGKLSPYALVIVVLYLGTAAALNNKGGKLALVLCYICVGLFIACGLLALTMFMSTFFGHEYDAISPVVFALFGIIGVLTLVLVRQKV
;
A
#
# COMPACT_ATOMS: atom_id res chain seq x y z
N MET A 1 -11.25 -10.84 11.24
CA MET A 1 -11.48 -9.58 11.98
C MET A 1 -12.24 -8.59 11.10
N LYS A 2 -13.55 -8.40 11.32
CA LYS A 2 -14.40 -7.59 10.42
C LYS A 2 -13.98 -6.11 10.39
N VAL A 3 -13.64 -5.55 11.55
CA VAL A 3 -13.26 -4.13 11.70
C VAL A 3 -11.97 -3.81 10.94
N LEU A 4 -10.91 -4.60 11.12
CA LEU A 4 -9.62 -4.37 10.44
C LEU A 4 -9.76 -4.41 8.91
N ASN A 5 -10.61 -5.31 8.39
CA ASN A 5 -10.88 -5.39 6.96
C ASN A 5 -11.54 -4.11 6.41
N ILE A 6 -12.51 -3.57 7.16
CA ILE A 6 -13.20 -2.33 6.78
C ILE A 6 -12.21 -1.16 6.81
N LEU A 7 -11.37 -1.07 7.84
CA LEU A 7 -10.36 -0.03 7.96
C LEU A 7 -9.37 -0.06 6.79
N LEU A 8 -8.81 -1.23 6.46
CA LEU A 8 -7.89 -1.36 5.33
C LEU A 8 -8.57 -1.06 3.99
N THR A 9 -9.80 -1.54 3.80
CA THR A 9 -10.58 -1.22 2.60
C THR A 9 -10.76 0.30 2.46
N ALA A 10 -11.19 0.97 3.54
CA ALA A 10 -11.38 2.42 3.55
C ALA A 10 -10.07 3.15 3.24
N LEU A 11 -8.95 2.70 3.81
CA LEU A 11 -7.63 3.27 3.56
C LEU A 11 -7.23 3.18 2.09
N PHE A 12 -7.36 2.01 1.46
CA PHE A 12 -7.06 1.85 0.03
C PHE A 12 -8.01 2.64 -0.87
N CYS A 13 -9.30 2.76 -0.49
CA CYS A 13 -10.24 3.63 -1.21
C CYS A 13 -9.84 5.11 -1.11
N ILE A 14 -9.39 5.57 0.06
CA ILE A 14 -8.89 6.94 0.24
C ILE A 14 -7.64 7.17 -0.61
N PHE A 15 -6.68 6.25 -0.62
CA PHE A 15 -5.50 6.36 -1.47
C PHE A 15 -5.83 6.39 -2.97
N ALA A 16 -6.78 5.56 -3.40
CA ALA A 16 -7.28 5.59 -4.77
C ALA A 16 -7.93 6.94 -5.13
N ALA A 17 -8.79 7.47 -4.25
CA ALA A 17 -9.46 8.76 -4.46
C ALA A 17 -8.46 9.93 -4.51
N LEU A 18 -7.48 9.96 -3.59
CA LEU A 18 -6.43 10.97 -3.56
C LEU A 18 -5.52 10.89 -4.80
N GLY A 19 -5.17 9.68 -5.23
CA GLY A 19 -4.41 9.45 -6.45
C GLY A 19 -5.14 9.96 -7.67
N LEU A 20 -6.43 9.61 -7.81
CA LEU A 20 -7.27 10.08 -8.92
C LEU A 20 -7.44 11.60 -8.91
N ALA A 21 -7.71 12.21 -7.76
CA ALA A 21 -7.83 13.65 -7.62
C ALA A 21 -6.53 14.37 -8.01
N SER A 22 -5.38 13.82 -7.61
CA SER A 22 -4.06 14.39 -7.94
C SER A 22 -3.73 14.30 -9.44
N ILE A 23 -4.22 13.27 -10.13
CA ILE A 23 -4.10 13.15 -11.59
C ILE A 23 -4.99 14.17 -12.29
N ILE A 24 -6.25 14.32 -11.84
CA ILE A 24 -7.19 15.31 -12.41
C ILE A 24 -6.67 16.74 -12.23
N LEU A 25 -6.06 17.04 -11.09
CA LEU A 25 -5.43 18.33 -10.81
C LEU A 25 -4.10 18.56 -11.54
N GLY A 26 -3.64 17.60 -12.35
CA GLY A 26 -2.39 17.70 -13.11
C GLY A 26 -1.12 17.67 -12.26
N LYS A 27 -1.22 17.29 -10.98
CA LYS A 27 -0.06 17.17 -10.07
C LYS A 27 0.71 15.87 -10.27
N LEU A 28 0.03 14.84 -10.78
CA LEU A 28 0.62 13.55 -11.09
C LEU A 28 0.44 13.22 -12.57
N SER A 29 1.43 12.52 -13.12
CA SER A 29 1.35 11.99 -14.47
C SER A 29 0.16 11.04 -14.63
N PRO A 30 -0.52 11.01 -15.80
CA PRO A 30 -1.58 10.04 -16.07
C PRO A 30 -1.15 8.58 -15.88
N TYR A 31 0.15 8.26 -16.01
CA TYR A 31 0.68 6.92 -15.74
C TYR A 31 0.47 6.46 -14.29
N ALA A 32 0.23 7.39 -13.35
CA ALA A 32 -0.12 7.06 -11.97
C ALA A 32 -1.49 6.37 -11.83
N LEU A 33 -2.33 6.33 -12.89
CA LEU A 33 -3.57 5.53 -12.90
C LEU A 33 -3.32 4.06 -12.59
N VAL A 34 -2.16 3.52 -12.96
CA VAL A 34 -1.78 2.13 -12.64
C VAL A 34 -1.79 1.90 -11.13
N ILE A 35 -1.29 2.86 -10.35
CA ILE A 35 -1.26 2.78 -8.89
C ILE A 35 -2.68 2.88 -8.31
N VAL A 36 -3.53 3.75 -8.87
CA VAL A 36 -4.94 3.85 -8.47
C VAL A 36 -5.67 2.53 -8.69
N VAL A 37 -5.44 1.86 -9.83
CA VAL A 37 -6.01 0.55 -10.13
C VAL A 37 -5.52 -0.51 -9.14
N LEU A 38 -4.24 -0.49 -8.74
CA LEU A 38 -3.72 -1.40 -7.72
C LEU A 38 -4.41 -1.20 -6.37
N TYR A 39 -4.65 0.04 -5.94
CA TYR A 39 -5.40 0.32 -4.71
C TYR A 39 -6.84 -0.16 -4.76
N LEU A 40 -7.54 0.09 -5.88
CA LEU A 40 -8.91 -0.39 -6.08
C LEU A 40 -8.98 -1.93 -6.14
N GLY A 41 -8.03 -2.57 -6.81
CA GLY A 41 -7.91 -4.03 -6.86
C GLY A 41 -7.69 -4.64 -5.47
N THR A 42 -6.86 -4.00 -4.65
CA THR A 42 -6.60 -4.39 -3.25
C THR A 42 -7.85 -4.25 -2.39
N ALA A 43 -8.58 -3.14 -2.52
CA ALA A 43 -9.86 -2.94 -1.83
C ALA A 43 -10.92 -3.98 -2.25
N ALA A 44 -10.98 -4.32 -3.54
CA ALA A 44 -11.87 -5.36 -4.05
C ALA A 44 -11.51 -6.75 -3.49
N ALA A 45 -10.21 -7.10 -3.50
CA ALA A 45 -9.71 -8.36 -2.96
C ALA A 45 -10.00 -8.51 -1.45
N LEU A 46 -9.84 -7.43 -0.67
CA LEU A 46 -10.20 -7.40 0.74
C LEU A 46 -11.69 -7.67 0.98
N ASN A 47 -12.57 -7.42 0.01
CA ASN A 47 -14.00 -7.69 0.11
C ASN A 47 -14.42 -8.98 -0.62
N ASN A 48 -13.47 -9.84 -1.00
CA ASN A 48 -13.71 -11.05 -1.79
C ASN A 48 -14.46 -10.76 -3.12
N LYS A 49 -14.24 -9.59 -3.71
CA LYS A 49 -14.82 -9.18 -5.00
C LYS A 49 -13.71 -9.13 -6.07
N GLY A 50 -14.08 -9.41 -7.32
CA GLY A 50 -13.14 -9.32 -8.47
C GLY A 50 -12.29 -10.57 -8.74
N GLY A 51 -12.49 -11.65 -7.99
CA GLY A 51 -11.90 -12.96 -8.27
C GLY A 51 -10.36 -12.98 -8.29
N LYS A 52 -9.79 -13.79 -9.18
CA LYS A 52 -8.33 -14.01 -9.27
C LYS A 52 -7.55 -12.76 -9.68
N LEU A 53 -8.11 -11.90 -10.53
CA LEU A 53 -7.45 -10.67 -10.98
C LEU A 53 -7.25 -9.68 -9.83
N ALA A 54 -8.28 -9.47 -9.01
CA ALA A 54 -8.17 -8.60 -7.83
C ALA A 54 -7.14 -9.13 -6.83
N LEU A 55 -7.05 -10.45 -6.64
CA LEU A 55 -6.03 -11.09 -5.80
C LEU A 55 -4.61 -10.85 -6.33
N VAL A 56 -4.38 -10.98 -7.65
CA VAL A 56 -3.07 -10.70 -8.24
C VAL A 56 -2.67 -9.23 -8.04
N LEU A 57 -3.59 -8.29 -8.32
CA LEU A 57 -3.35 -6.86 -8.08
C LEU A 57 -3.05 -6.57 -6.61
N CYS A 58 -3.78 -7.22 -5.70
CA CYS A 58 -3.54 -7.13 -4.26
C CYS A 58 -2.14 -7.62 -3.89
N TYR A 59 -1.69 -8.77 -4.40
CA TYR A 59 -0.36 -9.29 -4.10
C TYR A 59 0.75 -8.37 -4.62
N ILE A 60 0.59 -7.77 -5.80
CA ILE A 60 1.54 -6.78 -6.34
C ILE A 60 1.57 -5.54 -5.44
N CYS A 61 0.42 -4.99 -5.10
CA CYS A 61 0.31 -3.79 -4.25
C CYS A 61 0.93 -4.02 -2.87
N VAL A 62 0.62 -5.17 -2.25
CA VAL A 62 1.13 -5.55 -0.94
C VAL A 62 2.63 -5.84 -0.98
N GLY A 63 3.11 -6.47 -2.06
CA GLY A 63 4.55 -6.68 -2.28
C GLY A 63 5.32 -5.37 -2.33
N LEU A 64 4.80 -4.36 -3.03
CA LEU A 64 5.38 -3.01 -3.05
C LEU A 64 5.41 -2.37 -1.65
N PHE A 65 4.32 -2.51 -0.89
CA PHE A 65 4.23 -1.95 0.46
C PHE A 65 5.21 -2.63 1.43
N ILE A 66 5.36 -3.94 1.34
CA ILE A 66 6.36 -4.68 2.13
C ILE A 66 7.78 -4.27 1.71
N ALA A 67 8.04 -4.07 0.41
CA ALA A 67 9.33 -3.56 -0.06
C ALA A 67 9.61 -2.15 0.50
N CYS A 68 8.61 -1.28 0.60
CA CYS A 68 8.75 0.00 1.32
C CYS A 68 9.12 -0.22 2.79
N GLY A 69 8.50 -1.16 3.49
CA GLY A 69 8.87 -1.51 4.86
C GLY A 69 10.32 -2.02 4.99
N LEU A 70 10.79 -2.81 4.04
CA LEU A 70 12.19 -3.26 3.98
C LEU A 70 13.14 -2.09 3.73
N LEU A 71 12.76 -1.15 2.84
CA LEU A 71 13.53 0.08 2.62
C LEU A 71 13.65 0.90 3.91
N ALA A 72 12.58 1.01 4.71
CA ALA A 72 12.63 1.68 6.01
C ALA A 72 13.69 1.08 6.93
N LEU A 73 13.76 -0.26 7.00
CA LEU A 73 14.77 -0.97 7.78
C LEU A 73 16.19 -0.67 7.27
N THR A 74 16.38 -0.65 5.95
CA THR A 74 17.70 -0.30 5.38
C THR A 74 18.10 1.13 5.69
N MET A 75 17.18 2.09 5.64
CA MET A 75 17.43 3.50 6.00
C MET A 75 17.77 3.66 7.49
N PHE A 76 17.09 2.91 8.35
CA PHE A 76 17.40 2.90 9.78
C PHE A 76 18.81 2.34 10.03
N MET A 77 19.18 1.26 9.33
CA MET A 77 20.52 0.67 9.43
C MET A 77 21.60 1.61 8.90
N SER A 78 21.37 2.29 7.77
CA SER A 78 22.35 3.23 7.20
C SER A 78 22.54 4.49 8.05
N THR A 79 21.60 4.82 8.93
CA THR A 79 21.76 5.89 9.93
C THR A 79 22.92 5.57 10.90
N PHE A 80 23.15 4.30 11.25
CA PHE A 80 24.30 3.89 12.06
C PHE A 80 25.65 4.02 11.31
N PHE A 81 25.62 4.19 10.00
CA PHE A 81 26.80 4.43 9.15
C PHE A 81 27.01 5.91 8.82
N GLY A 82 26.30 6.83 9.50
CA GLY A 82 26.49 8.28 9.36
C GLY A 82 25.73 8.89 8.17
N HIS A 83 24.80 8.17 7.56
CA HIS A 83 23.89 8.77 6.58
C HIS A 83 22.71 9.43 7.28
N GLU A 84 22.57 10.74 7.09
CA GLU A 84 21.41 11.50 7.58
C GLU A 84 20.25 11.39 6.59
N TYR A 85 19.10 10.93 7.09
CA TYR A 85 17.84 10.95 6.37
C TYR A 85 16.83 11.77 7.16
N ASP A 86 15.86 12.36 6.45
CA ASP A 86 14.71 12.97 7.11
C ASP A 86 14.00 11.93 7.99
N ALA A 87 13.88 12.23 9.28
CA ALA A 87 13.32 11.32 10.29
C ALA A 87 11.89 10.84 9.95
N ILE A 88 11.15 11.58 9.13
CA ILE A 88 9.77 11.27 8.73
C ILE A 88 9.72 10.13 7.70
N SER A 89 10.67 10.08 6.77
CA SER A 89 10.69 9.12 5.65
C SER A 89 10.71 7.65 6.10
N PRO A 90 11.61 7.20 6.99
CA PRO A 90 11.63 5.81 7.44
C PRO A 90 10.37 5.44 8.23
N VAL A 91 9.78 6.37 8.98
CA VAL A 91 8.53 6.13 9.71
C VAL A 91 7.37 5.90 8.74
N VAL A 92 7.24 6.73 7.71
CA VAL A 92 6.18 6.58 6.68
C VAL A 92 6.34 5.26 5.92
N PHE A 93 7.56 4.89 5.55
CA PHE A 93 7.83 3.62 4.87
C PHE A 93 7.58 2.40 5.76
N ALA A 94 7.88 2.48 7.06
CA ALA A 94 7.56 1.43 8.02
C ALA A 94 6.04 1.24 8.16
N LEU A 95 5.26 2.33 8.18
CA LEU A 95 3.80 2.25 8.21
C LEU A 95 3.24 1.56 6.97
N PHE A 96 3.75 1.88 5.77
CA PHE A 96 3.37 1.18 4.55
C PHE A 96 3.72 -0.32 4.63
N GLY A 97 4.88 -0.67 5.16
CA GLY A 97 5.25 -2.06 5.45
C GLY A 97 4.23 -2.79 6.31
N ILE A 98 3.83 -2.19 7.44
CA ILE A 98 2.84 -2.77 8.36
C ILE A 98 1.48 -2.93 7.67
N ILE A 99 1.01 -1.90 6.95
CA ILE A 99 -0.25 -1.96 6.18
C ILE A 99 -0.19 -3.11 5.16
N GLY A 100 0.93 -3.27 4.46
CA GLY A 100 1.16 -4.36 3.51
C GLY A 100 1.03 -5.73 4.17
N VAL A 101 1.77 -5.97 5.26
CA VAL A 101 1.74 -7.25 5.99
C VAL A 101 0.33 -7.56 6.52
N LEU A 102 -0.34 -6.58 7.13
CA LEU A 102 -1.71 -6.76 7.65
C LEU A 102 -2.70 -7.12 6.54
N THR A 103 -2.58 -6.47 5.38
CA THR A 103 -3.39 -6.75 4.20
C THR A 103 -3.14 -8.16 3.68
N LEU A 104 -1.88 -8.61 3.62
CA LEU A 104 -1.52 -9.96 3.20
C LEU A 104 -2.15 -11.03 4.09
N VAL A 105 -2.02 -10.87 5.40
CA VAL A 105 -2.55 -11.81 6.40
C VAL A 105 -4.07 -11.91 6.27
N LEU A 106 -4.77 -10.79 6.12
CA LEU A 106 -6.22 -10.77 6.00
C LEU A 106 -6.74 -11.37 4.70
N VAL A 107 -6.05 -11.14 3.58
CA VAL A 107 -6.43 -11.76 2.30
C VAL A 107 -6.17 -13.26 2.33
N ARG A 108 -5.04 -13.70 2.87
CA ARG A 108 -4.74 -15.13 3.04
C ARG A 108 -5.70 -15.88 3.96
N GLN A 109 -6.29 -15.22 4.95
CA GLN A 109 -7.30 -15.83 5.81
C GLN A 109 -8.65 -16.07 5.11
N LYS A 110 -8.85 -15.50 3.91
CA LYS A 110 -10.13 -15.53 3.19
C LYS A 110 -10.10 -16.37 1.91
N VAL A 111 -8.91 -16.72 1.44
CA VAL A 111 -8.65 -17.64 0.33
C VAL A 111 -8.56 -19.06 0.88
#